data_AF-A0A7C5PCY9-F1
#
_entry.id   AF-A0A7C5PCY9-F1
#
_cell.length_a   1.000
_cell.length_b   1.000
_cell.length_c   1.000
_cell.angle_alpha   90.00
_cell.angle_beta   90.00
_cell.angle_gamma   90.00
#
_symmetry.space_group_name_H-M   'P 1'
#
loop_
_entity.id
_entity.type
_entity.pdbx_description
1 polymer ?
#
loop_
_entity_poly.entity_id
_entity_poly.type
_entity_poly.pdbx_seq_one_letter_code
_entity_poly.pdbx_strand_id
1 'polypeptide(L)'
;MYCQNWHWKILSLKDEGYKIDDVLRTLKEDTKCICFFGGDPGTQADFAIKLSEEGLKVNKNLRICWETNGFLSKKTREKFFELTLKTGGILKVDLKAFDENLNIALTGFSNKVVLENIKFFAENSKDVKNYKPFVVSTLLVPGYVEEGEVSKIAQFLAALDPNLPYSILCFHPNHLMKDMPLLKGEIVQRCIEEIERAGLKNYNIGNKHLIL
;
A
#
# COMPACT_ATOMS: atom_id res chain seq x y z
N MET A 1 12.44 -6.93 -5.72
CA MET A 1 13.39 -7.99 -5.30
C MET A 1 12.82 -9.01 -4.30
N TYR A 2 11.89 -8.66 -3.41
CA TYR A 2 11.35 -9.54 -2.34
C TYR A 2 9.86 -9.92 -2.53
N CYS A 3 9.33 -9.81 -3.74
CA CYS A 3 7.90 -10.03 -4.00
C CYS A 3 7.52 -11.49 -3.72
N GLN A 4 6.66 -11.72 -2.74
CA GLN A 4 6.21 -13.07 -2.37
C GLN A 4 5.30 -13.69 -3.45
N ASN A 5 4.61 -12.84 -4.21
CA ASN A 5 3.73 -13.25 -5.29
C ASN A 5 4.30 -12.91 -6.68
N TRP A 6 5.61 -13.08 -6.85
CA TRP A 6 6.31 -12.75 -8.10
C TRP A 6 5.75 -13.48 -9.33
N HIS A 7 5.13 -14.64 -9.13
CA HIS A 7 4.50 -15.45 -10.17
C HIS A 7 3.31 -14.74 -10.84
N TRP A 8 2.70 -13.71 -10.23
CA TRP A 8 1.66 -12.90 -10.88
C TRP A 8 2.15 -12.26 -12.19
N LYS A 9 3.44 -11.93 -12.30
CA LYS A 9 4.05 -11.40 -13.53
C LYS A 9 4.02 -12.40 -14.68
N ILE A 10 3.98 -13.70 -14.37
CA ILE A 10 3.89 -14.77 -15.35
C ILE A 10 2.42 -15.01 -15.69
N LEU A 11 1.55 -15.01 -14.69
CA LEU A 11 0.11 -15.21 -14.88
C LEU A 11 -0.52 -14.12 -15.75
N SER A 12 -0.03 -12.88 -15.70
CA SER A 12 -0.46 -11.81 -16.60
C SER A 12 -0.16 -12.05 -18.09
N LEU A 13 0.65 -13.06 -18.41
CA LEU A 13 0.93 -13.47 -19.79
C LEU A 13 -0.05 -14.53 -20.31
N LYS A 14 -0.90 -15.08 -19.44
CA LYS A 14 -1.93 -16.05 -19.82
C LYS A 14 -3.23 -15.32 -20.17
N ASP A 15 -3.98 -15.87 -21.12
CA ASP A 15 -5.33 -15.42 -21.47
C ASP A 15 -6.38 -16.03 -20.51
N GLU A 16 -6.12 -15.89 -19.20
CA GLU A 16 -6.99 -16.37 -18.13
C GLU A 16 -7.40 -15.17 -17.27
N GLY A 17 -8.70 -14.87 -17.25
CA GLY A 17 -9.23 -13.72 -16.52
C GLY A 17 -10.70 -13.88 -16.19
N TYR A 18 -11.16 -13.09 -15.21
CA TYR A 18 -12.56 -13.05 -14.81
C TYR A 18 -13.27 -11.86 -15.45
N LYS A 19 -14.52 -12.05 -15.85
CA LYS A 19 -15.41 -10.94 -16.18
C LYS A 19 -15.94 -10.31 -14.90
N ILE A 20 -16.46 -9.09 -15.02
CA ILE A 20 -17.09 -8.38 -13.89
C ILE A 20 -18.20 -9.24 -13.27
N ASP A 21 -19.07 -9.82 -14.10
CA ASP A 21 -20.17 -10.66 -13.63
C ASP A 21 -19.70 -11.91 -12.86
N ASP A 22 -18.55 -12.47 -13.23
CA ASP A 22 -17.99 -13.64 -12.53
C ASP A 22 -17.66 -13.26 -11.08
N VAL A 23 -17.08 -12.06 -10.87
CA VAL A 23 -16.78 -11.56 -9.53
C VAL A 23 -18.04 -11.13 -8.78
N LEU A 24 -18.96 -10.42 -9.45
CA LEU A 24 -20.19 -9.94 -8.81
C LEU A 24 -21.05 -11.07 -8.26
N ARG A 25 -21.09 -12.23 -8.94
CA ARG A 25 -21.82 -13.43 -8.45
C ARG A 25 -21.27 -14.01 -7.15
N THR A 26 -20.03 -13.66 -6.78
CA THR A 26 -19.43 -14.09 -5.51
C THR A 26 -19.82 -13.20 -4.33
N LEU A 27 -20.39 -12.02 -4.60
CA LEU A 27 -20.83 -11.09 -3.56
C LEU A 27 -22.05 -11.65 -2.83
N LYS A 28 -21.92 -11.76 -1.52
CA LYS A 28 -23.01 -12.10 -0.60
C LYS A 28 -23.62 -10.83 -0.01
N GLU A 29 -24.84 -10.91 0.50
CA GLU A 29 -25.53 -9.78 1.15
C GLU A 29 -24.73 -9.18 2.32
N ASP A 30 -23.99 -10.01 3.05
CA ASP A 30 -23.17 -9.62 4.19
C ASP A 30 -21.77 -9.12 3.81
N THR A 31 -21.42 -9.13 2.51
CA THR A 31 -20.13 -8.65 2.01
C THR A 31 -19.98 -7.16 2.34
N LYS A 32 -18.93 -6.82 3.09
CA LYS A 32 -18.69 -5.45 3.58
C LYS A 32 -17.76 -4.63 2.70
N CYS A 33 -16.90 -5.28 1.92
CA CYS A 33 -15.94 -4.59 1.09
C CYS A 33 -15.47 -5.43 -0.10
N ILE A 34 -15.00 -4.74 -1.12
CA ILE A 34 -14.14 -5.30 -2.18
C ILE A 34 -12.77 -4.68 -1.99
N CYS A 35 -11.74 -5.51 -1.81
CA CYS A 35 -10.36 -5.08 -1.63
C CYS A 35 -9.53 -5.53 -2.81
N PHE A 36 -8.92 -4.58 -3.52
CA PHE A 36 -8.06 -4.87 -4.65
C PHE A 36 -6.59 -4.87 -4.24
N PHE A 37 -5.95 -6.02 -4.32
CA PHE A 37 -4.53 -6.24 -4.00
C PHE A 37 -4.00 -7.44 -4.80
N GLY A 38 -2.74 -7.83 -4.58
CA GLY A 38 -2.10 -8.98 -5.23
C GLY A 38 -0.79 -8.57 -5.89
N GLY A 39 -0.85 -8.24 -7.18
CA GLY A 39 0.24 -7.55 -7.87
C GLY A 39 0.16 -6.04 -7.63
N ASP A 40 -0.54 -5.34 -8.51
CA ASP A 40 -0.95 -3.95 -8.30
C ASP A 40 -2.25 -3.67 -9.08
N PRO A 41 -3.30 -3.14 -8.43
CA PRO A 41 -4.58 -2.91 -9.09
C PRO A 41 -4.55 -1.82 -10.17
N GLY A 42 -3.54 -0.94 -10.16
CA GLY A 42 -3.33 0.09 -11.18
C GLY A 42 -3.02 -0.50 -12.56
N THR A 43 -2.47 -1.71 -12.63
CA THR A 43 -2.22 -2.40 -13.92
C THR A 43 -3.49 -2.79 -14.67
N GLN A 44 -4.61 -2.91 -13.96
CA GLN A 44 -5.94 -3.19 -14.52
C GLN A 44 -6.97 -2.20 -13.97
N ALA A 45 -6.58 -0.92 -13.90
CA ALA A 45 -7.38 0.12 -13.25
C ALA A 45 -8.81 0.21 -13.80
N ASP A 46 -8.99 0.16 -15.13
CA ASP A 46 -10.30 0.27 -15.76
C ASP A 46 -11.23 -0.89 -15.34
N PHE A 47 -10.71 -2.11 -15.28
CA PHE A 47 -11.47 -3.27 -14.80
C PHE A 47 -11.85 -3.10 -13.32
N ALA A 48 -10.89 -2.71 -12.48
CA ALA A 48 -11.10 -2.59 -11.04
C ALA A 48 -12.08 -1.46 -10.68
N ILE A 49 -12.00 -0.33 -11.39
CA ILE A 49 -12.94 0.80 -11.28
C ILE A 49 -14.33 0.35 -11.69
N LYS A 50 -14.46 -0.27 -12.87
CA LYS A 50 -15.78 -0.71 -13.38
C LYS A 50 -16.41 -1.77 -12.48
N LEU A 51 -15.62 -2.74 -12.00
CA LEU A 51 -16.11 -3.73 -11.02
C LEU A 51 -16.59 -3.07 -9.73
N SER A 52 -15.88 -2.05 -9.24
CA SER A 52 -16.30 -1.28 -8.06
C SER A 52 -17.63 -0.57 -8.29
N GLU A 53 -17.79 0.08 -9.45
CA GLU A 53 -19.01 0.79 -9.81
C GLU A 53 -20.21 -0.14 -9.99
N GLU A 54 -20.04 -1.29 -10.66
CA GLU A 54 -21.10 -2.29 -10.77
C GLU A 54 -21.41 -2.96 -9.42
N GLY A 55 -20.39 -3.24 -8.61
CA GLY A 55 -20.56 -3.78 -7.25
C GLY A 55 -21.42 -2.87 -6.38
N LEU A 56 -21.22 -1.56 -6.46
CA LEU A 56 -22.03 -0.58 -5.72
C LEU A 56 -23.49 -0.51 -6.18
N LYS A 57 -23.81 -0.91 -7.42
CA LYS A 57 -25.21 -1.06 -7.87
C LYS A 57 -25.88 -2.27 -7.24
N VAL A 58 -25.12 -3.35 -7.01
CA VAL A 58 -25.58 -4.58 -6.35
C VAL A 58 -25.73 -4.37 -4.83
N ASN A 59 -24.72 -3.78 -4.19
CA ASN A 59 -24.72 -3.49 -2.76
C ASN A 59 -24.12 -2.10 -2.49
N LYS A 60 -24.99 -1.13 -2.19
CA LYS A 60 -24.61 0.27 -1.94
C LYS A 60 -23.75 0.47 -0.68
N ASN A 61 -23.68 -0.51 0.21
CA ASN A 61 -22.93 -0.45 1.46
C ASN A 61 -21.51 -1.05 1.34
N LEU A 62 -21.09 -1.47 0.15
CA LEU A 62 -19.73 -1.97 -0.07
C LEU A 62 -18.71 -0.85 0.11
N ARG A 63 -17.70 -1.10 0.94
CA ARG A 63 -16.47 -0.30 0.97
C ARG A 63 -15.53 -0.75 -0.14
N ILE A 64 -14.89 0.20 -0.82
CA ILE A 64 -13.92 -0.09 -1.88
C ILE A 64 -12.52 0.26 -1.38
N CYS A 65 -11.68 -0.77 -1.28
CA CYS A 65 -10.34 -0.67 -0.74
C CYS A 65 -9.28 -1.03 -1.77
N TRP A 66 -8.11 -0.40 -1.66
CA TRP A 66 -6.98 -0.61 -2.57
C TRP A 66 -5.70 -0.84 -1.77
N GLU A 67 -4.92 -1.84 -2.15
CA GLU A 67 -3.51 -1.93 -1.78
C GLU A 67 -2.68 -1.85 -3.07
N THR A 68 -1.88 -0.80 -3.19
CA THR A 68 -1.11 -0.47 -4.40
C THR A 68 0.33 -0.11 -4.05
N ASN A 69 1.24 -0.29 -5.00
CA ASN A 69 2.60 0.25 -4.95
C ASN A 69 2.65 1.77 -5.15
N GLY A 70 1.51 2.43 -5.44
CA GLY A 70 1.37 3.87 -5.59
C GLY A 70 1.88 4.43 -6.91
N PHE A 71 2.36 3.62 -7.84
CA PHE A 71 2.80 4.03 -9.19
C PHE A 71 1.58 4.20 -10.12
N LEU A 72 0.75 5.20 -9.79
CA LEU A 72 -0.53 5.45 -10.45
C LEU A 72 -0.46 6.72 -11.32
N SER A 73 -1.19 6.70 -12.43
CA SER A 73 -1.46 7.93 -13.20
C SER A 73 -2.34 8.90 -12.39
N LYS A 74 -2.37 10.19 -12.77
CA LYS A 74 -3.25 11.19 -12.14
C LYS A 74 -4.73 10.81 -12.23
N LYS A 75 -5.18 10.32 -13.40
CA LYS A 75 -6.56 9.86 -13.58
C LYS A 75 -6.89 8.67 -12.67
N THR A 76 -5.96 7.72 -12.56
CA THR A 76 -6.15 6.51 -11.75
C THR A 76 -6.18 6.84 -10.26
N ARG A 77 -5.24 7.65 -9.76
CA ARG A 77 -5.18 8.02 -8.33
C ARG A 77 -6.44 8.77 -7.90
N GLU A 78 -6.93 9.68 -8.74
CA GLU A 78 -8.16 10.45 -8.47
C GLU A 78 -9.35 9.53 -8.37
N LYS A 79 -9.54 8.62 -9.33
CA LYS A 79 -10.69 7.72 -9.33
C LYS A 79 -10.65 6.68 -8.21
N PHE A 80 -9.48 6.12 -7.91
CA PHE A 80 -9.31 5.21 -6.77
C PHE A 80 -9.70 5.91 -5.46
N PHE A 81 -9.21 7.12 -5.26
CA PHE A 81 -9.49 7.86 -4.03
C PHE A 81 -10.94 8.36 -3.94
N GLU A 82 -11.54 8.79 -5.05
CA GLU A 82 -12.98 9.10 -5.14
C GLU A 82 -13.82 7.92 -4.63
N LEU A 83 -13.55 6.71 -5.12
CA LEU A 83 -14.28 5.50 -4.71
C LEU A 83 -14.02 5.14 -3.24
N THR A 84 -12.79 5.30 -2.76
CA THR A 84 -12.43 5.12 -1.34
C THR A 84 -13.25 6.05 -0.45
N LEU A 85 -13.23 7.35 -0.74
CA LEU A 85 -13.93 8.37 0.04
C LEU A 85 -15.45 8.18 -0.01
N LYS A 86 -16.01 7.95 -1.19
CA LYS A 86 -17.45 7.75 -1.42
C LYS A 86 -18.01 6.58 -0.60
N THR A 87 -17.21 5.55 -0.40
CA THR A 87 -17.68 4.29 0.18
C THR A 87 -17.23 4.06 1.61
N GLY A 88 -16.32 4.89 2.15
CA GLY A 88 -15.72 4.65 3.47
C GLY A 88 -14.66 3.54 3.47
N GLY A 89 -14.03 3.27 2.32
CA GLY A 89 -12.97 2.28 2.17
C GLY A 89 -11.59 2.79 2.59
N ILE A 90 -10.54 2.02 2.29
CA ILE A 90 -9.16 2.38 2.63
C ILE A 90 -8.27 2.21 1.39
N LEU A 91 -7.43 3.22 1.13
CA LEU A 91 -6.36 3.17 0.14
C LEU A 91 -5.02 3.07 0.88
N LYS A 92 -4.29 1.98 0.67
CA LYS A 92 -2.95 1.75 1.20
C LYS A 92 -1.93 1.83 0.08
N VAL A 93 -0.92 2.69 0.25
CA VAL A 93 0.23 2.79 -0.66
C VAL A 93 1.47 2.21 0.00
N ASP A 94 2.12 1.29 -0.68
CA ASP A 94 3.41 0.77 -0.26
C ASP A 94 4.57 1.63 -0.80
N LEU A 95 5.22 2.39 0.08
CA LEU A 95 6.47 3.08 -0.22
C LEU A 95 7.65 2.14 0.02
N LYS A 96 8.36 1.78 -1.05
CA LYS A 96 9.40 0.72 -0.98
C LYS A 96 10.74 1.25 -0.46
N ALA A 97 11.07 2.50 -0.76
CA ALA A 97 12.18 3.27 -0.21
C ALA A 97 11.94 4.77 -0.45
N PHE A 98 12.52 5.62 0.39
CA PHE A 98 12.51 7.08 0.19
C PHE A 98 13.66 7.54 -0.69
N ASP A 99 14.84 6.95 -0.53
CA ASP A 99 15.96 7.16 -1.45
C ASP A 99 15.61 6.62 -2.85
N GLU A 100 15.75 7.48 -3.87
CA GLU A 100 15.37 7.14 -5.24
C GLU A 100 16.25 6.03 -5.82
N ASN A 101 17.56 6.04 -5.54
CA ASN A 101 18.47 5.02 -6.06
C ASN A 101 18.18 3.66 -5.45
N LEU A 102 17.93 3.61 -4.13
CA LEU A 102 17.50 2.40 -3.46
C LEU A 102 16.14 1.91 -3.99
N ASN A 103 15.18 2.81 -4.20
CA ASN A 103 13.89 2.42 -4.77
C ASN A 103 14.05 1.81 -6.17
N ILE A 104 14.89 2.41 -7.02
CA ILE A 104 15.24 1.87 -8.34
C ILE A 104 15.89 0.50 -8.19
N ALA A 105 16.84 0.33 -7.27
CA ALA A 105 17.48 -0.97 -7.04
C ALA A 105 16.49 -2.06 -6.59
N LEU A 106 15.51 -1.70 -5.74
CA LEU A 106 14.52 -2.65 -5.20
C LEU A 106 13.40 -2.99 -6.19
N THR A 107 13.01 -2.03 -7.04
CA THR A 107 11.77 -2.08 -7.83
C THR A 107 11.96 -1.97 -9.34
N GLY A 108 13.06 -1.38 -9.80
CA GLY A 108 13.33 -1.02 -11.20
C GLY A 108 12.81 0.36 -11.61
N PHE A 109 12.15 1.11 -10.72
CA PHE A 109 11.50 2.38 -11.05
C PHE A 109 11.83 3.49 -10.04
N SER A 110 11.72 4.75 -10.47
CA SER A 110 11.79 5.91 -9.56
C SER A 110 10.56 5.97 -8.65
N ASN A 111 10.75 6.43 -7.40
CA ASN A 111 9.66 6.66 -6.45
C ASN A 111 8.99 8.04 -6.58
N LYS A 112 9.45 8.92 -7.47
CA LYS A 112 8.92 10.30 -7.60
C LYS A 112 7.40 10.35 -7.76
N VAL A 113 6.86 9.55 -8.67
CA VAL A 113 5.41 9.43 -8.90
C VAL A 113 4.68 8.91 -7.65
N VAL A 114 5.28 7.95 -6.94
CA VAL A 114 4.71 7.40 -5.70
C VAL A 114 4.65 8.48 -4.62
N LEU A 115 5.72 9.24 -4.42
CA LEU A 115 5.77 10.35 -3.46
C LEU A 115 4.76 11.45 -3.81
N GLU A 116 4.60 11.81 -5.09
CA GLU A 116 3.57 12.76 -5.54
C GLU A 116 2.15 12.25 -5.26
N ASN A 117 1.90 10.96 -5.47
CA ASN A 117 0.61 10.35 -5.19
C ASN A 117 0.32 10.28 -3.69
N ILE A 118 1.32 9.97 -2.86
CA ILE A 118 1.18 10.01 -1.39
C ILE A 118 0.80 11.41 -0.93
N LYS A 119 1.43 12.47 -1.46
CA LYS A 119 1.05 13.86 -1.14
C LYS A 119 -0.41 14.13 -1.49
N PHE A 120 -0.83 13.76 -2.70
CA PHE A 120 -2.21 13.91 -3.15
C PHE A 120 -3.20 13.21 -2.20
N PHE A 121 -2.96 11.95 -1.85
CA PHE A 121 -3.88 11.22 -0.95
C PHE A 121 -3.88 11.80 0.46
N ALA A 122 -2.72 12.17 0.99
CA ALA A 122 -2.61 12.79 2.32
C ALA A 122 -3.37 14.12 2.40
N GLU A 123 -3.18 14.99 1.40
CA GLU A 123 -3.87 16.29 1.31
C GLU A 123 -5.39 16.12 1.25
N ASN A 124 -5.88 15.20 0.40
CA ASN A 124 -7.31 14.95 0.24
C ASN A 124 -7.91 14.09 1.37
N SER A 125 -7.11 13.62 2.33
CA SER A 125 -7.58 12.91 3.52
C SER A 125 -7.89 13.83 4.70
N LYS A 126 -7.45 15.10 4.67
CA LYS A 126 -7.49 16.01 5.84
C LYS A 126 -8.89 16.31 6.35
N ASP A 127 -9.88 16.37 5.45
CA ASP A 127 -11.26 16.70 5.81
C ASP A 127 -12.07 15.49 6.31
N VAL A 128 -11.51 14.29 6.25
CA VAL A 128 -12.18 13.06 6.70
C VAL A 128 -12.02 12.90 8.22
N LYS A 129 -13.09 13.23 8.95
CA LYS A 129 -13.08 13.23 10.43
C LYS A 129 -13.35 11.86 11.06
N ASN A 130 -14.10 11.00 10.39
CA ASN A 130 -14.69 9.80 11.02
C ASN A 130 -13.80 8.55 10.90
N TYR A 131 -12.82 8.56 10.00
CA TYR A 131 -11.88 7.45 9.78
C TYR A 131 -10.66 7.95 9.01
N LYS A 132 -9.65 7.08 8.81
CA LYS A 132 -8.47 7.40 8.02
C LYS A 132 -8.54 6.66 6.67
N PRO A 133 -8.84 7.35 5.56
CA PRO A 133 -9.02 6.72 4.25
C PRO A 133 -7.72 6.34 3.57
N PHE A 134 -6.59 6.84 4.07
CA PHE A 134 -5.29 6.68 3.46
C PHE A 134 -4.27 6.17 4.47
N VAL A 135 -3.46 5.19 4.06
CA VAL A 135 -2.41 4.57 4.85
C VAL A 135 -1.16 4.45 3.97
N VAL A 136 0.01 4.76 4.52
CA VAL A 136 1.29 4.42 3.90
C VAL A 136 1.85 3.17 4.57
N SER A 137 2.46 2.28 3.82
CA SER A 137 3.18 1.14 4.37
C SER A 137 4.59 1.02 3.82
N THR A 138 5.50 0.52 4.65
CA THR A 138 6.89 0.24 4.27
C THR A 138 7.29 -1.11 4.81
N LEU A 139 7.88 -1.95 3.96
CA LEU A 139 8.52 -3.20 4.39
C LEU A 139 9.95 -2.88 4.84
N LEU A 140 10.29 -3.20 6.09
CA LEU A 140 11.69 -3.18 6.52
C LEU A 140 12.43 -4.30 5.80
N VAL A 141 13.65 -4.02 5.34
CA VAL A 141 14.49 -4.97 4.60
C VAL A 141 15.90 -4.90 5.20
N PRO A 142 16.42 -5.97 5.81
CA PRO A 142 17.72 -5.94 6.50
C PRO A 142 18.85 -5.43 5.60
N GLY A 143 19.56 -4.40 6.05
CA GLY A 143 20.65 -3.75 5.30
C GLY A 143 20.23 -2.84 4.14
N TYR A 144 18.93 -2.66 3.89
CA TYR A 144 18.42 -1.81 2.80
C TYR A 144 17.42 -0.76 3.30
N VAL A 145 16.35 -1.20 3.98
CA VAL A 145 15.27 -0.32 4.47
C VAL A 145 15.17 -0.52 5.98
N GLU A 146 15.91 0.30 6.71
CA GLU A 146 16.01 0.30 8.18
C GLU A 146 15.85 1.74 8.71
N GLU A 147 16.44 2.07 9.86
CA GLU A 147 16.22 3.35 10.56
C GLU A 147 16.44 4.58 9.68
N GLY A 148 17.48 4.59 8.84
CA GLY A 148 17.80 5.74 8.00
C GLY A 148 16.73 6.05 6.95
N GLU A 149 16.16 5.02 6.33
CA GLU A 149 15.05 5.18 5.39
C GLU A 149 13.73 5.46 6.12
N VAL A 150 13.48 4.76 7.22
CA VAL A 150 12.28 4.98 8.05
C VAL A 150 12.22 6.40 8.59
N SER A 151 13.36 6.97 9.01
CA SER A 151 13.44 8.36 9.48
C SER A 151 12.99 9.35 8.40
N LYS A 152 13.50 9.21 7.17
CA LYS A 152 13.11 10.07 6.05
C LYS A 152 11.63 9.92 5.69
N ILE A 153 11.13 8.68 5.65
CA ILE A 153 9.70 8.40 5.39
C ILE A 153 8.85 9.04 6.48
N ALA A 154 9.18 8.81 7.75
CA ALA A 154 8.40 9.33 8.88
C ALA A 154 8.38 10.86 8.89
N GLN A 155 9.51 11.53 8.63
CA GLN A 155 9.59 12.98 8.49
C GLN A 155 8.72 13.49 7.34
N PHE A 156 8.78 12.82 6.19
CA PHE A 156 7.95 13.15 5.04
C PHE A 156 6.45 13.02 5.35
N LEU A 157 6.03 11.92 5.98
CA LEU A 157 4.61 11.71 6.34
C LEU A 157 4.15 12.69 7.42
N ALA A 158 4.96 12.92 8.46
CA ALA A 158 4.64 13.85 9.53
C ALA A 158 4.49 15.29 9.04
N ALA A 159 5.27 15.69 8.03
CA ALA A 159 5.13 17.00 7.39
C ALA A 159 3.80 17.15 6.61
N LEU A 160 3.19 16.05 6.15
CA LEU A 160 1.90 16.06 5.47
C LEU A 160 0.73 16.08 6.48
N ASP A 161 0.77 15.17 7.45
CA ASP A 161 -0.11 15.09 8.63
C ASP A 161 0.55 14.21 9.71
N PRO A 162 0.85 14.72 10.91
CA PRO A 162 1.40 13.92 12.02
C PRO A 162 0.53 12.72 12.44
N ASN A 163 -0.75 12.69 12.05
CA ASN A 163 -1.68 11.59 12.34
C ASN A 163 -1.90 10.64 11.17
N LEU A 164 -1.15 10.80 10.07
CA LEU A 164 -1.24 9.93 8.91
C LEU A 164 -0.84 8.49 9.31
N PRO A 165 -1.71 7.49 9.06
CA PRO A 165 -1.39 6.11 9.42
C PRO A 165 -0.19 5.57 8.66
N TYR A 166 0.79 5.04 9.38
CA TYR A 166 1.98 4.41 8.84
C TYR A 166 2.16 2.98 9.33
N SER A 167 2.12 2.01 8.42
CA SER A 167 2.31 0.59 8.76
C SER A 167 3.70 0.12 8.36
N ILE A 168 4.49 -0.27 9.36
CA ILE A 168 5.78 -0.92 9.13
C ILE A 168 5.58 -2.43 9.11
N LEU A 169 6.15 -3.11 8.12
CA LEU A 169 6.04 -4.56 7.98
C LEU A 169 7.41 -5.21 8.17
N CYS A 170 7.47 -6.28 8.98
CA CYS A 170 8.70 -7.06 9.13
C CYS A 170 8.95 -7.95 7.90
N PHE A 171 10.23 -8.06 7.54
CA PHE A 171 10.73 -8.78 6.38
C PHE A 171 10.49 -10.30 6.48
N HIS A 172 10.10 -10.91 5.36
CA HIS A 172 10.18 -12.35 5.15
C HIS A 172 11.09 -12.65 3.94
N PRO A 173 12.15 -13.47 4.09
CA PRO A 173 13.03 -13.84 2.98
C PRO A 173 12.25 -14.56 1.88
N ASN A 174 12.24 -14.03 0.66
CA ASN A 174 11.53 -14.63 -0.47
C ASN A 174 12.09 -14.13 -1.81
N HIS A 175 11.73 -14.81 -2.90
CA HIS A 175 12.11 -14.50 -4.27
C HIS A 175 13.64 -14.37 -4.42
N LEU A 176 14.14 -13.23 -4.91
CA LEU A 176 15.57 -12.99 -5.12
C LEU A 176 16.31 -12.62 -3.82
N MET A 177 15.59 -12.48 -2.71
CA MET A 177 16.13 -12.14 -1.39
C MET A 177 15.85 -13.25 -0.37
N LYS A 178 15.74 -14.49 -0.82
CA LYS A 178 15.46 -15.66 0.03
C LYS A 178 16.57 -16.01 1.02
N ASP A 179 17.82 -15.61 0.71
CA ASP A 179 19.00 -15.92 1.53
C ASP A 179 19.32 -14.79 2.54
N MET A 180 18.49 -13.74 2.58
CA MET A 180 18.62 -12.64 3.54
C MET A 180 18.13 -13.07 4.94
N PRO A 181 18.70 -12.52 6.02
CA PRO A 181 18.26 -12.83 7.37
C PRO A 181 16.88 -12.24 7.69
N LEU A 182 16.30 -12.68 8.81
CA LEU A 182 15.20 -11.97 9.46
C LEU A 182 15.71 -10.70 10.17
N LEU A 183 14.80 -9.79 10.52
CA LEU A 183 15.14 -8.58 11.25
C LEU A 183 15.41 -8.89 12.73
N LYS A 184 16.47 -8.31 13.28
CA LYS A 184 16.68 -8.31 14.74
C LYS A 184 15.74 -7.31 15.40
N GLY A 185 15.23 -7.63 16.60
CA GLY A 185 14.39 -6.72 17.39
C GLY A 185 14.99 -5.32 17.56
N GLU A 186 16.31 -5.21 17.72
CA GLU A 186 17.02 -3.93 17.85
C GLU A 186 16.85 -3.01 16.64
N ILE A 187 16.85 -3.55 15.41
CA ILE A 187 16.65 -2.76 14.18
C ILE A 187 15.23 -2.21 14.14
N VAL A 188 14.25 -3.05 14.47
CA VAL A 188 12.83 -2.63 14.52
C VAL A 188 12.64 -1.54 15.57
N GLN A 189 13.27 -1.69 16.74
CA GLN A 189 13.21 -0.69 17.80
C GLN A 189 13.79 0.66 17.37
N ARG A 190 14.97 0.68 16.72
CA ARG A 190 15.53 1.92 16.16
C ARG A 190 14.62 2.55 15.12
N CYS A 191 13.97 1.76 14.27
CA CYS A 191 12.98 2.28 13.32
C CYS A 191 11.80 2.96 14.03
N ILE A 192 11.30 2.40 15.13
CA ILE A 192 10.23 3.01 15.94
C ILE A 192 10.68 4.35 16.50
N GLU A 193 11.88 4.41 17.09
CA GLU A 193 12.44 5.64 17.66
C GLU A 193 12.56 6.76 16.61
N GLU A 194 12.90 6.43 15.36
CA GLU A 194 12.91 7.41 14.26
C GLU A 194 11.51 7.91 13.90
N ILE A 195 10.48 7.05 13.91
CA ILE A 195 9.09 7.46 13.68
C ILE A 195 8.62 8.42 14.76
N GLU A 196 8.88 8.09 16.01
CA GLU A 196 8.50 8.90 17.17
C GLU A 196 9.24 10.24 17.17
N ARG A 197 10.53 10.23 16.86
CA ARG A 197 11.35 11.46 16.74
C ARG A 197 10.85 12.37 15.62
N ALA A 198 10.35 11.80 14.52
CA ALA A 198 9.72 12.57 13.44
C ALA A 198 8.35 13.16 13.83
N GLY A 199 7.78 12.75 14.96
CA GLY A 199 6.50 13.25 15.47
C GLY A 199 5.27 12.58 14.86
N LEU A 200 5.43 11.45 14.16
CA LEU A 200 4.32 10.70 13.58
C LEU A 200 3.64 9.84 14.67
N LYS A 201 2.34 10.05 14.88
CA LYS A 201 1.61 9.54 16.05
C LYS A 201 0.86 8.24 15.79
N ASN A 202 0.59 7.94 14.53
CA ASN A 202 -0.28 6.84 14.15
C ASN A 202 0.50 5.82 13.33
N TYR A 203 1.16 4.91 14.02
CA TYR A 203 1.93 3.85 13.37
C TYR A 203 1.63 2.47 13.96
N ASN A 204 1.87 1.42 13.18
CA ASN A 204 1.79 0.04 13.64
C ASN A 204 2.91 -0.81 13.03
N ILE A 205 3.18 -1.96 13.66
CA ILE A 205 4.15 -2.94 13.19
C ILE A 205 3.41 -4.23 12.89
N GLY A 206 3.39 -4.60 11.61
CA GLY A 206 2.88 -5.87 11.11
C GLY A 206 3.96 -6.95 11.06
N ASN A 207 3.52 -8.21 11.01
CA ASN A 207 4.40 -9.39 10.93
C ASN A 207 5.43 -9.52 12.06
N LYS A 208 5.09 -9.09 13.28
CA LYS A 208 5.98 -9.14 14.45
C LYS A 208 6.56 -10.53 14.77
N HIS A 209 5.89 -11.60 14.33
CA HIS A 209 6.37 -12.99 14.47
C HIS A 209 7.60 -13.31 13.61
N LEU A 210 8.02 -12.39 12.73
CA LEU A 210 9.22 -12.51 11.88
C LEU A 210 10.44 -11.78 12.47
N ILE A 211 10.35 -11.29 13.70
CA ILE A 211 11.44 -10.61 14.42
C ILE A 211 12.25 -11.67 15.20
N LEU A 212 13.57 -11.61 15.11
CA LEU A 212 14.52 -12.40 15.91
C LEU A 212 14.71 -11.81 17.31
#